data_AF-A0A2N5B937-F1
#
_entry.id   AF-A0A2N5B937-F1
#
_cell.length_a   1.000
_cell.length_b   1.000
_cell.length_c   1.000
_cell.angle_alpha   90.00
_cell.angle_beta   90.00
_cell.angle_gamma   90.00
#
_symmetry.space_group_name_H-M   'P 1'
#
loop_
_entity.id
_entity.type
_entity.pdbx_description
1 polymer ?
#
loop_
_entity_poly.entity_id
_entity_poly.type
_entity_poly.pdbx_seq_one_letter_code
_entity_poly.pdbx_strand_id
1 'polypeptide(L)'
;MDLNSCSTARITPVTLRFGVFFDGTGNNLSNVMPVDAPGNKGGSYANALSNVALLHALYPTQGANADGTMAFLKRYVEGVGTLAGEADHAYASATGCGRRGAEARVTEALAGIAGQLRDWRQAHPKARLERVEFDLFGFSRGAAAVRHLANLLHDGGSSLLAVPCGIVINFIGLFDTVAAIIAPLQGDFDPADDRHGGLRLGLGAGIARQMVQLVAGDEQRHNFPLVRSGHDIVLPGVHSNIGGGYPDTTQEQVLLCKPHSQRVPLRMRAEHTRVHATVSALLASSFGEMGAPRPRVLAWEVPIAGGLPSEAQKQVYAAVYREREVAGQLSRVYLSIMRELAVRAGVPFAQLGGQVEHRLPDELLGISRKLHAFALGECEQPGLTEDEQRLLRDRYVHASANWNALKGLHGSVLDVLFVNRPGAGGRVVHANPVA
;
A
#
# COMPACT_ATOMS: atom_id res chain seq x y z
N MET A 1 -27.17 -66.19 2.78
CA MET A 1 -26.08 -65.75 1.89
C MET A 1 -26.18 -64.25 1.82
N ASP A 2 -25.50 -63.57 2.73
CA ASP A 2 -25.46 -62.11 2.75
C ASP A 2 -24.46 -61.63 1.70
N LEU A 3 -24.97 -60.98 0.67
CA LEU A 3 -24.17 -60.33 -0.37
C LEU A 3 -23.60 -59.04 0.23
N ASN A 4 -22.33 -59.11 0.61
CA ASN A 4 -21.49 -57.96 0.93
C ASN A 4 -21.42 -57.00 -0.28
N SER A 5 -22.28 -55.99 -0.28
CA SER A 5 -22.13 -54.79 -1.11
C SER A 5 -20.94 -53.99 -0.56
N CYS A 6 -19.73 -54.34 -0.99
CA CYS A 6 -18.54 -53.52 -0.81
C CYS A 6 -18.70 -52.25 -1.66
N SER A 7 -19.31 -51.22 -1.08
CA SER A 7 -19.32 -49.87 -1.64
C SER A 7 -17.87 -49.40 -1.69
N THR A 8 -17.26 -49.46 -2.87
CA THR A 8 -15.98 -48.81 -3.15
C THR A 8 -16.19 -47.32 -2.92
N ALA A 9 -15.69 -46.81 -1.79
CA ALA A 9 -15.76 -45.40 -1.47
C ALA A 9 -15.13 -44.61 -2.62
N ARG A 10 -15.95 -43.89 -3.39
CA ARG A 10 -15.48 -43.05 -4.50
C ARG A 10 -14.55 -41.99 -3.93
N ILE A 11 -13.26 -42.11 -4.25
CA ILE A 11 -12.24 -41.12 -3.92
C ILE A 11 -12.47 -39.92 -4.83
N THR A 12 -13.00 -38.83 -4.29
CA THR A 12 -13.19 -37.60 -5.06
C THR A 12 -11.85 -36.85 -5.16
N PRO A 13 -11.31 -36.62 -6.36
CA PRO A 13 -10.17 -35.73 -6.54
C PRO A 13 -10.61 -34.30 -6.24
N VAL A 14 -9.81 -33.60 -5.44
CA VAL A 14 -10.10 -32.21 -5.03
C VAL A 14 -8.91 -31.33 -5.35
N THR A 15 -9.17 -30.22 -6.06
CA THR A 15 -8.24 -29.10 -6.17
C THR A 15 -8.52 -28.13 -5.04
N LEU A 16 -7.48 -27.79 -4.27
CA LEU A 16 -7.62 -26.81 -3.20
C LEU A 16 -7.07 -25.46 -3.65
N ARG A 17 -7.92 -24.44 -3.63
CA ARG A 17 -7.57 -23.10 -4.08
C ARG A 17 -7.41 -22.17 -2.90
N PHE A 18 -6.22 -21.58 -2.77
CA PHE A 18 -5.78 -20.88 -1.59
C PHE A 18 -5.49 -19.40 -1.89
N GLY A 19 -6.33 -18.50 -1.37
CA GLY A 19 -6.10 -17.06 -1.44
C GLY A 19 -5.18 -16.58 -0.31
N VAL A 20 -4.05 -15.95 -0.63
CA VAL A 20 -3.12 -15.42 0.37
C VAL A 20 -2.96 -13.91 0.18
N PHE A 21 -3.19 -13.15 1.24
CA PHE A 21 -3.34 -11.70 1.20
C PHE A 21 -2.36 -11.03 2.17
N PHE A 22 -1.34 -10.34 1.67
CA PHE A 22 -0.35 -9.62 2.46
C PHE A 22 -0.60 -8.11 2.43
N ASP A 23 -0.95 -7.52 3.56
CA ASP A 23 -1.25 -6.09 3.62
C ASP A 23 0.00 -5.20 3.65
N GLY A 24 -0.20 -3.93 3.36
CA GLY A 24 0.77 -2.86 3.49
C GLY A 24 1.09 -2.52 4.94
N THR A 25 2.14 -1.73 5.11
CA THR A 25 2.65 -1.32 6.42
C THR A 25 1.63 -0.55 7.25
N GLY A 26 1.47 -0.91 8.53
CA GLY A 26 0.54 -0.20 9.41
C GLY A 26 -0.93 -0.56 9.18
N ASN A 27 -1.23 -1.43 8.20
CA ASN A 27 -2.58 -1.90 7.93
C ASN A 27 -2.83 -3.24 8.61
N ASN A 28 -3.98 -3.35 9.27
CA ASN A 28 -4.53 -4.60 9.75
C ASN A 28 -6.06 -4.53 9.76
N LEU A 29 -6.74 -5.67 9.92
CA LEU A 29 -8.22 -5.75 9.92
C LEU A 29 -8.86 -5.10 11.16
N SER A 30 -8.10 -4.90 12.24
CA SER A 30 -8.59 -4.42 13.54
C SER A 30 -8.39 -2.92 13.82
N ASN A 31 -7.61 -2.20 13.00
CA ASN A 31 -7.24 -0.80 13.22
C ASN A 31 -8.28 0.20 12.67
N VAL A 32 -9.48 -0.25 12.31
CA VAL A 32 -10.59 0.62 11.91
C VAL A 32 -11.27 1.15 13.18
N MET A 33 -10.85 2.31 13.66
CA MET A 33 -11.55 2.97 14.77
C MET A 33 -12.89 3.56 14.28
N PRO A 34 -13.96 3.49 15.09
CA PRO A 34 -15.21 4.20 14.80
C PRO A 34 -14.96 5.71 14.70
N VAL A 35 -15.71 6.37 13.81
CA VAL A 35 -15.58 7.78 13.43
C VAL A 35 -15.81 8.77 14.59
N ASP A 36 -16.28 8.32 15.76
CA ASP A 36 -16.81 9.19 16.82
C ASP A 36 -16.02 9.20 18.15
N ALA A 37 -14.74 8.81 18.18
CA ALA A 37 -13.93 8.97 19.40
C ALA A 37 -13.51 10.45 19.60
N PRO A 38 -13.96 11.15 20.66
CA PRO A 38 -13.63 12.55 20.84
C PRO A 38 -12.17 12.68 21.29
N GLY A 39 -11.37 13.34 20.44
CA GLY A 39 -10.03 13.81 20.76
C GLY A 39 -8.90 12.89 20.32
N ASN A 40 -8.48 12.98 19.06
CA ASN A 40 -7.05 12.84 18.77
C ASN A 40 -6.63 13.58 17.50
N LYS A 41 -5.60 14.41 17.66
CA LYS A 41 -4.93 15.16 16.59
C LYS A 41 -3.84 14.28 15.98
N GLY A 42 -3.92 14.00 14.68
CA GLY A 42 -2.76 13.69 13.82
C GLY A 42 -1.84 12.57 14.30
N GLY A 43 -2.37 11.36 14.53
CA GLY A 43 -1.59 10.14 14.77
C GLY A 43 -2.08 8.99 13.88
N SER A 44 -1.22 8.00 13.65
CA SER A 44 -1.33 6.80 12.80
C SER A 44 -2.51 5.83 13.09
N TYR A 45 -3.62 6.32 13.64
CA TYR A 45 -4.68 5.51 14.28
C TYR A 45 -6.08 5.74 13.68
N ALA A 46 -6.17 6.22 12.44
CA ALA A 46 -7.44 6.38 11.72
C ALA A 46 -7.26 5.96 10.25
N ASN A 47 -6.83 4.71 10.01
CA ASN A 47 -6.67 4.20 8.65
C ASN A 47 -7.94 3.44 8.24
N ALA A 48 -8.39 3.63 7.00
CA ALA A 48 -9.41 2.76 6.41
C ALA A 48 -8.81 1.40 6.06
N LEU A 49 -9.67 0.46 5.66
CA LEU A 49 -9.22 -0.81 5.11
C LEU A 49 -8.43 -0.61 3.81
N SER A 50 -7.40 -1.44 3.63
CA SER A 50 -6.68 -1.54 2.36
C SER A 50 -7.48 -2.31 1.32
N ASN A 51 -7.09 -2.17 0.05
CA ASN A 51 -7.64 -2.99 -1.03
C ASN A 51 -7.33 -4.48 -0.82
N VAL A 52 -6.22 -4.84 -0.16
CA VAL A 52 -5.91 -6.24 0.18
C VAL A 52 -6.90 -6.80 1.20
N ALA A 53 -7.23 -6.03 2.24
CA ALA A 53 -8.25 -6.41 3.21
C ALA A 53 -9.64 -6.55 2.59
N LEU A 54 -10.01 -5.62 1.70
CA LEU A 54 -11.29 -5.66 0.98
C LEU A 54 -11.36 -6.86 0.02
N LEU A 55 -10.29 -7.17 -0.72
CA LEU A 55 -10.23 -8.38 -1.55
C LEU A 55 -10.31 -9.67 -0.70
N HIS A 56 -9.63 -9.72 0.45
CA HIS A 56 -9.72 -10.86 1.37
C HIS A 56 -11.16 -11.10 1.85
N ALA A 57 -11.93 -10.05 2.10
CA ALA A 57 -13.34 -10.15 2.47
C ALA A 57 -14.19 -10.72 1.32
N LEU A 58 -13.90 -10.36 0.08
CA LEU A 58 -14.59 -10.85 -1.13
C LEU A 58 -14.21 -12.29 -1.53
N TYR A 59 -13.10 -12.81 -1.02
CA TYR A 59 -12.66 -14.18 -1.32
C TYR A 59 -13.50 -15.20 -0.53
N PRO A 60 -13.91 -16.34 -1.13
CA PRO A 60 -14.79 -17.31 -0.50
C PRO A 60 -14.20 -17.85 0.81
N THR A 61 -15.06 -17.96 1.82
CA THR A 61 -14.76 -18.65 3.08
C THR A 61 -15.14 -20.13 2.91
N GLN A 62 -14.36 -21.02 3.52
CA GLN A 62 -14.49 -22.49 3.52
C GLN A 62 -15.79 -23.05 2.91
N GLY A 63 -15.64 -23.78 1.81
CA GLY A 63 -16.74 -24.44 1.11
C GLY A 63 -16.20 -25.16 -0.12
N ALA A 64 -16.95 -26.16 -0.58
CA ALA A 64 -16.70 -26.78 -1.88
C ALA A 64 -17.50 -26.07 -2.97
N ASN A 65 -17.02 -26.10 -4.21
CA ASN A 65 -17.88 -25.80 -5.36
C ASN A 65 -19.07 -26.79 -5.41
N ALA A 66 -20.09 -26.46 -6.22
CA ALA A 66 -21.32 -27.26 -6.33
C ALA A 66 -21.05 -28.76 -6.60
N ASP A 67 -19.96 -29.07 -7.30
CA ASP A 67 -19.60 -30.43 -7.70
C ASP A 67 -18.65 -31.14 -6.72
N GLY A 68 -18.22 -30.48 -5.65
CA GLY A 68 -17.32 -31.05 -4.63
C GLY A 68 -15.85 -31.23 -5.07
N THR A 69 -15.49 -30.78 -6.27
CA THR A 69 -14.17 -30.96 -6.90
C THR A 69 -13.16 -29.86 -6.56
N MET A 70 -13.62 -28.73 -6.01
CA MET A 70 -12.76 -27.62 -5.62
C MET A 70 -13.13 -27.12 -4.23
N ALA A 71 -12.13 -26.93 -3.36
CA ALA A 71 -12.31 -26.36 -2.03
C ALA A 71 -11.52 -25.06 -1.89
N PHE A 72 -12.07 -24.09 -1.16
CA PHE A 72 -11.45 -22.78 -0.98
C PHE A 72 -10.90 -22.58 0.44
N LEU A 73 -9.65 -22.14 0.52
CA LEU A 73 -9.04 -21.64 1.75
C LEU A 73 -8.55 -20.21 1.51
N LYS A 74 -8.43 -19.45 2.60
CA LYS A 74 -7.81 -18.14 2.55
C LYS A 74 -7.01 -17.85 3.82
N ARG A 75 -6.00 -16.99 3.67
CA ARG A 75 -5.23 -16.44 4.79
C ARG A 75 -4.90 -14.98 4.53
N TYR A 76 -5.18 -14.17 5.54
CA TYR A 76 -4.74 -12.78 5.59
C TYR A 76 -3.51 -12.68 6.48
N VAL A 77 -2.55 -11.86 6.05
CA VAL A 77 -1.28 -11.58 6.72
C VAL A 77 -1.20 -10.07 6.88
N GLU A 78 -1.16 -9.63 8.13
CA GLU A 78 -1.08 -8.21 8.48
C GLU A 78 0.21 -7.55 7.99
N GLY A 79 0.16 -6.23 7.87
CA GLY A 79 1.29 -5.40 7.51
C GLY A 79 2.52 -5.59 8.39
N VAL A 80 3.69 -5.48 7.78
CA VAL A 80 4.96 -5.31 8.52
C VAL A 80 4.85 -4.04 9.38
N GLY A 81 4.99 -4.18 10.69
CA GLY A 81 4.93 -3.08 11.66
C GLY A 81 3.72 -3.07 12.60
N THR A 82 2.71 -3.92 12.37
CA THR A 82 1.54 -4.08 13.25
C THR A 82 1.58 -5.40 14.02
N LEU A 83 1.00 -5.44 15.21
CA LEU A 83 0.67 -6.67 15.94
C LEU A 83 -0.80 -6.58 16.39
N ALA A 84 -1.60 -7.61 16.12
CA ALA A 84 -2.99 -7.68 16.55
C ALA A 84 -3.13 -7.38 18.06
N GLY A 85 -3.85 -6.30 18.39
CA GLY A 85 -4.20 -5.94 19.77
C GLY A 85 -3.11 -5.23 20.59
N GLU A 86 -1.96 -4.88 20.02
CA GLU A 86 -0.93 -4.08 20.70
C GLU A 86 -0.75 -2.70 20.06
N ALA A 87 -0.41 -1.70 20.88
CA ALA A 87 -0.14 -0.35 20.40
C ALA A 87 1.06 -0.36 19.44
N ASP A 88 0.84 0.09 18.20
CA ASP A 88 1.87 0.20 17.18
C ASP A 88 3.03 1.07 17.68
N HIS A 89 4.13 0.44 18.10
CA HIS A 89 5.35 1.15 18.43
C HIS A 89 5.96 1.69 17.13
N ALA A 90 5.68 2.96 16.83
CA ALA A 90 6.20 3.73 15.69
C ALA A 90 7.73 3.61 15.50
N TYR A 91 8.46 3.20 16.55
CA TYR A 91 9.91 3.04 16.56
C TYR A 91 10.41 1.67 16.06
N ALA A 92 9.57 0.62 16.06
CA ALA A 92 9.95 -0.75 15.67
C ALA A 92 9.53 -1.14 14.23
N SER A 93 8.80 -0.26 13.54
CA SER A 93 8.20 -0.49 12.20
C SER A 93 9.16 -0.21 11.03
N ALA A 94 10.36 0.29 11.34
CA ALA A 94 11.21 0.98 10.37
C ALA A 94 12.44 0.18 9.91
N THR A 95 12.83 -0.92 10.59
CA THR A 95 14.05 -1.65 10.20
C THR A 95 13.85 -2.60 9.02
N GLY A 96 12.64 -3.11 8.76
CA GLY A 96 12.42 -4.21 7.80
C GLY A 96 13.14 -5.53 8.12
N CYS A 97 14.10 -5.51 9.06
CA CYS A 97 14.96 -6.59 9.50
C CYS A 97 14.61 -7.02 10.93
N GLY A 98 14.56 -8.35 11.14
CA GLY A 98 14.22 -9.00 12.41
C GLY A 98 12.86 -9.71 12.40
N ARG A 99 12.39 -10.15 13.58
CA ARG A 99 11.13 -10.91 13.80
C ARG A 99 9.84 -10.31 13.19
N ARG A 100 9.88 -9.07 12.71
CA ARG A 100 8.74 -8.33 12.12
C ARG A 100 8.92 -8.00 10.65
N GLY A 101 10.03 -8.40 10.02
CA GLY A 101 10.33 -8.13 8.61
C GLY A 101 9.45 -8.92 7.63
N ALA A 102 9.53 -8.58 6.35
CA ALA A 102 8.75 -9.25 5.30
C ALA A 102 9.06 -10.77 5.23
N GLU A 103 10.32 -11.17 5.42
CA GLU A 103 10.74 -12.58 5.47
C GLU A 103 10.09 -13.34 6.63
N ALA A 104 10.03 -12.73 7.82
CA ALA A 104 9.37 -13.32 8.98
C ALA A 104 7.87 -13.49 8.75
N ARG A 105 7.20 -12.51 8.11
CA ARG A 105 5.78 -12.61 7.73
C ARG A 105 5.54 -13.71 6.69
N VAL A 106 6.43 -13.88 5.71
CA VAL A 106 6.35 -14.99 4.76
C VAL A 106 6.52 -16.33 5.47
N THR A 107 7.45 -16.43 6.43
CA THR A 107 7.67 -17.64 7.21
C THR A 107 6.45 -18.01 8.06
N GLU A 108 5.87 -17.02 8.75
CA GLU A 108 4.62 -17.18 9.50
C GLU A 108 3.45 -17.58 8.59
N ALA A 109 3.35 -16.98 7.40
CA ALA A 109 2.35 -17.31 6.42
C ALA A 109 2.49 -18.76 5.93
N LEU A 110 3.71 -19.21 5.59
CA LEU A 110 3.98 -20.59 5.17
C LEU A 110 3.60 -21.60 6.26
N ALA A 111 3.95 -21.34 7.52
CA ALA A 111 3.56 -22.18 8.64
C ALA A 111 2.03 -22.25 8.80
N GLY A 112 1.34 -21.11 8.69
CA GLY A 112 -0.11 -21.03 8.74
C GLY A 112 -0.80 -21.75 7.58
N ILE A 113 -0.29 -21.60 6.35
CA ILE A 113 -0.76 -22.30 5.15
C ILE A 113 -0.60 -23.81 5.34
N ALA A 114 0.58 -24.27 5.77
CA ALA A 114 0.83 -25.68 6.05
C ALA A 114 -0.12 -26.23 7.14
N GLY A 115 -0.40 -25.44 8.18
CA GLY A 115 -1.41 -25.77 9.20
C GLY A 115 -2.80 -25.97 8.60
N GLN A 116 -3.32 -24.98 7.88
CA GLN A 116 -4.65 -25.05 7.26
C GLN A 116 -4.77 -26.20 6.25
N LEU A 117 -3.70 -26.51 5.51
CA LEU A 117 -3.64 -27.65 4.61
C LEU A 117 -3.71 -28.99 5.34
N ARG A 118 -2.99 -29.13 6.47
CA ARG A 118 -3.08 -30.33 7.32
C ARG A 118 -4.47 -30.49 7.92
N ASP A 119 -5.04 -29.42 8.48
CA ASP A 119 -6.35 -29.46 9.11
C ASP A 119 -7.44 -29.83 8.09
N TRP A 120 -7.37 -29.27 6.88
CA TRP A 120 -8.29 -29.63 5.80
C TRP A 120 -8.17 -31.11 5.42
N ARG A 121 -6.95 -31.65 5.28
CA ARG A 121 -6.72 -33.08 4.98
C ARG A 121 -7.23 -34.00 6.08
N GLN A 122 -7.09 -33.60 7.35
CA GLN A 122 -7.61 -34.37 8.48
C GLN A 122 -9.14 -34.35 8.51
N ALA A 123 -9.77 -33.22 8.21
CA ALA A 123 -11.22 -33.09 8.13
C ALA A 123 -11.83 -33.85 6.92
N HIS A 124 -11.06 -34.08 5.85
CA HIS A 124 -11.53 -34.71 4.61
C HIS A 124 -10.75 -36.00 4.26
N PRO A 125 -10.80 -37.06 5.08
CA PRO A 125 -9.98 -38.26 4.91
C PRO A 125 -10.32 -39.07 3.65
N LYS A 126 -11.50 -38.84 3.04
CA LYS A 126 -11.96 -39.49 1.81
C LYS A 126 -11.65 -38.68 0.54
N ALA A 127 -11.14 -37.44 0.68
CA ALA A 127 -10.76 -36.60 -0.45
C ALA A 127 -9.31 -36.85 -0.84
N ARG A 128 -9.04 -36.97 -2.14
CA ARG A 128 -7.67 -37.03 -2.67
C ARG A 128 -7.27 -35.65 -3.16
N LEU A 129 -6.32 -35.02 -2.46
CA LEU A 129 -5.75 -33.74 -2.88
C LEU A 129 -4.97 -33.92 -4.19
N GLU A 130 -5.49 -33.38 -5.28
CA GLU A 130 -4.91 -33.49 -6.62
C GLU A 130 -3.92 -32.37 -6.92
N ARG A 131 -4.25 -31.15 -6.48
CA ARG A 131 -3.46 -29.94 -6.71
C ARG A 131 -3.78 -28.89 -5.66
N VAL A 132 -2.80 -28.05 -5.35
CA VAL A 132 -3.02 -26.78 -4.65
C VAL A 132 -2.78 -25.62 -5.62
N GLU A 133 -3.78 -24.75 -5.78
CA GLU A 133 -3.67 -23.54 -6.59
C GLU A 133 -3.64 -22.30 -5.68
N PHE A 134 -2.72 -21.36 -5.92
CA PHE A 134 -2.59 -20.13 -5.13
C PHE A 134 -3.04 -18.90 -5.91
N ASP A 135 -3.78 -18.02 -5.24
CA ASP A 135 -3.99 -16.64 -5.67
C ASP A 135 -3.36 -15.71 -4.62
N LEU A 136 -2.34 -14.96 -5.03
CA LEU A 136 -1.51 -14.16 -4.12
C LEU A 136 -1.78 -12.67 -4.35
N PHE A 137 -2.06 -11.94 -3.27
CA PHE A 137 -2.32 -10.51 -3.31
C PHE A 137 -1.46 -9.77 -2.31
N GLY A 138 -0.87 -8.64 -2.71
CA GLY A 138 0.01 -7.89 -1.83
C GLY A 138 0.01 -6.39 -2.12
N PHE A 139 0.10 -5.58 -1.06
CA PHE A 139 0.25 -4.12 -1.16
C PHE A 139 1.57 -3.66 -0.54
N SER A 140 2.32 -2.78 -1.21
CA SER A 140 3.53 -2.14 -0.67
C SER A 140 4.58 -3.18 -0.27
N ARG A 141 5.00 -3.24 1.00
CA ARG A 141 5.84 -4.30 1.55
C ARG A 141 5.19 -5.68 1.53
N GLY A 142 3.86 -5.75 1.64
CA GLY A 142 3.11 -6.99 1.44
C GLY A 142 3.23 -7.50 0.00
N ALA A 143 3.33 -6.62 -1.00
CA ALA A 143 3.62 -7.02 -2.37
C ALA A 143 5.04 -7.61 -2.49
N ALA A 144 6.03 -7.03 -1.82
CA ALA A 144 7.38 -7.61 -1.76
C ALA A 144 7.39 -8.99 -1.10
N ALA A 145 6.61 -9.17 -0.02
CA ALA A 145 6.41 -10.47 0.63
C ALA A 145 5.76 -11.49 -0.31
N VAL A 146 4.75 -11.10 -1.10
CA VAL A 146 4.14 -11.95 -2.11
C VAL A 146 5.14 -12.38 -3.18
N ARG A 147 5.99 -11.47 -3.66
CA ARG A 147 7.03 -11.80 -4.65
C ARG A 147 8.01 -12.84 -4.10
N HIS A 148 8.41 -12.67 -2.85
CA HIS A 148 9.26 -13.64 -2.16
C HIS A 148 8.55 -14.99 -1.96
N LEU A 149 7.30 -14.99 -1.49
CA LEU A 149 6.51 -16.21 -1.33
C LEU A 149 6.31 -16.94 -2.66
N ALA A 150 6.04 -16.22 -3.75
CA ALA A 150 5.86 -16.80 -5.08
C ALA A 150 7.12 -17.55 -5.53
N ASN A 151 8.31 -16.98 -5.31
CA ASN A 151 9.58 -17.64 -5.59
C ASN A 151 9.76 -18.93 -4.76
N LEU A 152 9.45 -18.89 -3.46
CA LEU A 152 9.55 -20.07 -2.60
C LEU A 152 8.58 -21.19 -3.02
N LEU A 153 7.35 -20.82 -3.39
CA LEU A 153 6.34 -21.76 -3.86
C LEU A 153 6.72 -22.37 -5.22
N HIS A 154 7.31 -21.58 -6.12
CA HIS A 154 7.75 -22.04 -7.44
C HIS A 154 8.90 -23.04 -7.36
N ASP A 155 9.90 -22.78 -6.53
CA ASP A 155 11.11 -23.62 -6.46
C ASP A 155 10.91 -24.93 -5.69
N GLY A 156 10.01 -24.96 -4.70
CA GLY A 156 9.92 -26.10 -3.78
C GLY A 156 8.66 -26.17 -2.94
N GLY A 157 7.57 -25.52 -3.36
CA GLY A 157 6.37 -25.35 -2.55
C GLY A 157 5.77 -26.66 -2.00
N SER A 158 5.78 -27.74 -2.79
CA SER A 158 5.22 -29.03 -2.34
C SER A 158 5.96 -29.61 -1.14
N SER A 159 7.28 -29.47 -1.11
CA SER A 159 8.10 -29.88 0.03
C SER A 159 7.91 -28.94 1.23
N LEU A 160 7.93 -27.62 0.97
CA LEU A 160 7.75 -26.59 2.00
C LEU A 160 6.42 -26.73 2.75
N LEU A 161 5.35 -27.08 2.04
CA LEU A 161 4.00 -27.23 2.60
C LEU A 161 3.64 -28.67 2.97
N ALA A 162 4.58 -29.62 2.78
CA ALA A 162 4.38 -31.05 3.03
C ALA A 162 3.12 -31.63 2.35
N VAL A 163 2.87 -31.23 1.10
CA VAL A 163 1.75 -31.73 0.29
C VAL A 163 2.23 -32.74 -0.77
N PRO A 164 1.49 -33.84 -1.00
CA PRO A 164 1.89 -34.90 -1.93
C PRO A 164 1.55 -34.57 -3.39
N CYS A 165 1.26 -33.31 -3.72
CA CYS A 165 0.75 -32.89 -5.02
C CYS A 165 1.49 -31.65 -5.54
N GLY A 166 1.30 -31.38 -6.84
CA GLY A 166 1.83 -30.18 -7.47
C GLY A 166 1.17 -28.91 -6.94
N ILE A 167 1.95 -27.82 -6.97
CA ILE A 167 1.50 -26.47 -6.63
C ILE A 167 1.52 -25.63 -7.89
N VAL A 168 0.49 -24.81 -8.07
CA VAL A 168 0.40 -23.85 -9.16
C VAL A 168 0.04 -22.49 -8.58
N ILE A 169 0.70 -21.43 -9.05
CA ILE A 169 0.25 -20.06 -8.77
C ILE A 169 -0.63 -19.64 -9.93
N ASN A 170 -1.92 -19.43 -9.65
CA ASN A 170 -2.88 -19.02 -10.66
C ASN A 170 -2.80 -17.51 -10.93
N PHE A 171 -2.84 -16.70 -9.87
CA PHE A 171 -2.86 -15.25 -10.00
C PHE A 171 -1.92 -14.58 -9.00
N ILE A 172 -1.21 -13.53 -9.44
CA ILE A 172 -0.46 -12.61 -8.58
C ILE A 172 -0.97 -11.19 -8.83
N GLY A 173 -1.62 -10.59 -7.81
CA GLY A 173 -2.14 -9.23 -7.83
C GLY A 173 -1.36 -8.31 -6.89
N LEU A 174 -0.56 -7.40 -7.44
CA LEU A 174 0.28 -6.50 -6.66
C LEU A 174 -0.26 -5.06 -6.70
N PHE A 175 -0.18 -4.37 -5.58
CA PHE A 175 -0.40 -2.94 -5.47
C PHE A 175 0.92 -2.28 -5.07
N ASP A 176 1.48 -1.50 -5.99
CA ASP A 176 2.60 -0.57 -5.81
C ASP A 176 3.75 -1.12 -4.94
N THR A 177 4.49 -2.11 -5.47
CA THR A 177 5.51 -2.84 -4.72
C THR A 177 6.63 -1.93 -4.21
N VAL A 178 6.87 -1.97 -2.89
CA VAL A 178 8.00 -1.29 -2.22
C VAL A 178 8.76 -2.32 -1.39
N ALA A 179 10.04 -2.55 -1.70
CA ALA A 179 10.87 -3.56 -1.04
C ALA A 179 11.28 -3.16 0.39
N ALA A 180 11.71 -1.91 0.56
CA ALA A 180 12.10 -1.33 1.83
C ALA A 180 11.68 0.15 1.86
N ILE A 181 11.27 0.62 3.03
CA ILE A 181 11.15 2.05 3.31
C ILE A 181 12.39 2.40 4.12
N ILE A 182 13.23 3.28 3.60
CA ILE A 182 14.42 3.74 4.31
C ILE A 182 13.98 4.33 5.65
N ALA A 183 14.60 3.85 6.73
CA ALA A 183 14.46 4.43 8.06
C ALA A 183 15.76 5.15 8.42
N PRO A 184 15.91 6.42 8.03
CA PRO A 184 17.18 7.13 8.18
C PRO A 184 17.58 7.40 9.64
N LEU A 185 16.67 7.21 10.61
CA LEU A 185 16.98 7.22 12.05
C LEU A 185 17.65 5.94 12.55
N GLN A 186 17.81 4.91 11.72
CA GLN A 186 18.33 3.60 12.09
C GLN A 186 19.58 3.20 11.29
N GLY A 187 20.18 4.13 10.55
CA GLY A 187 21.46 3.91 9.88
C GLY A 187 21.37 3.36 8.45
N ASP A 188 20.17 3.17 7.93
CA ASP A 188 19.94 2.83 6.52
C ASP A 188 19.68 4.13 5.75
N PHE A 189 20.54 4.48 4.80
CA PHE A 189 20.63 5.84 4.24
C PHE A 189 20.39 5.92 2.73
N ASP A 190 20.20 4.81 2.02
CA ASP A 190 20.14 4.83 0.55
C ASP A 190 19.04 3.93 -0.03
N PRO A 191 18.04 4.47 -0.76
CA PRO A 191 17.04 3.65 -1.47
C PRO A 191 17.60 3.00 -2.73
N ALA A 192 18.80 3.40 -3.16
CA ALA A 192 19.45 2.92 -4.37
C ALA A 192 20.23 1.63 -4.16
N ASP A 193 20.32 1.11 -2.93
CA ASP A 193 20.94 -0.19 -2.70
C ASP A 193 19.95 -1.31 -3.07
N ASP A 194 20.28 -2.09 -4.09
CA ASP A 194 19.50 -3.26 -4.58
C ASP A 194 19.46 -4.41 -3.56
N ARG A 195 20.03 -4.21 -2.36
CA ARG A 195 20.02 -5.16 -1.26
C ARG A 195 18.63 -5.23 -0.61
N HIS A 196 17.75 -6.03 -1.19
CA HIS A 196 16.39 -6.30 -0.71
C HIS A 196 16.31 -7.13 0.59
N GLY A 197 17.31 -7.04 1.49
CA GLY A 197 17.29 -7.73 2.78
C GLY A 197 17.14 -9.25 2.71
N GLY A 198 17.64 -9.90 1.64
CA GLY A 198 17.49 -11.33 1.41
C GLY A 198 16.19 -11.75 0.69
N LEU A 199 15.27 -10.82 0.42
CA LEU A 199 14.04 -11.10 -0.31
C LEU A 199 14.31 -11.36 -1.80
N ARG A 200 13.70 -12.43 -2.31
CA ARG A 200 13.68 -12.74 -3.74
C ARG A 200 12.51 -12.04 -4.41
N LEU A 201 12.77 -10.90 -5.04
CA LEU A 201 11.74 -10.09 -5.68
C LEU A 201 11.55 -10.39 -7.17
N GLY A 202 12.50 -11.05 -7.82
CA GLY A 202 12.40 -11.39 -9.25
C GLY A 202 11.15 -12.20 -9.56
N LEU A 203 10.32 -11.72 -10.48
CA LEU A 203 9.17 -12.46 -10.98
C LEU A 203 9.49 -12.95 -12.40
N GLY A 204 9.97 -14.19 -12.49
CA GLY A 204 10.34 -14.81 -13.76
C GLY A 204 9.13 -15.26 -14.59
N ALA A 205 9.36 -15.48 -15.89
CA ALA A 205 8.34 -16.02 -16.79
C ALA A 205 7.85 -17.39 -16.31
N GLY A 206 6.54 -17.61 -16.29
CA GLY A 206 5.94 -18.87 -15.87
C GLY A 206 5.81 -19.09 -14.36
N ILE A 207 6.20 -18.12 -13.51
CA ILE A 207 6.02 -18.22 -12.06
C ILE A 207 4.55 -18.32 -11.66
N ALA A 208 3.66 -17.63 -12.40
CA ALA A 208 2.22 -17.67 -12.25
C ALA A 208 1.54 -17.68 -13.63
N ARG A 209 0.30 -18.18 -13.69
CA ARG A 209 -0.49 -18.15 -14.95
C ARG A 209 -0.81 -16.72 -15.38
N GLN A 210 -1.09 -15.85 -14.42
CA GLN A 210 -1.40 -14.44 -14.65
C GLN A 210 -0.81 -13.57 -13.54
N MET A 211 -0.35 -12.37 -13.92
CA MET A 211 0.29 -11.42 -13.02
C MET A 211 -0.08 -9.99 -13.41
N VAL A 212 -0.38 -9.17 -12.41
CA VAL A 212 -0.70 -7.76 -12.56
C VAL A 212 -0.08 -6.97 -11.42
N GLN A 213 0.50 -5.81 -11.72
CA GLN A 213 0.85 -4.82 -10.72
C GLN A 213 0.19 -3.47 -11.03
N LEU A 214 -0.66 -2.97 -10.14
CA LEU A 214 -1.15 -1.60 -10.21
C LEU A 214 -0.12 -0.67 -9.58
N VAL A 215 0.29 0.37 -10.31
CA VAL A 215 1.39 1.28 -9.92
C VAL A 215 0.88 2.69 -9.75
N ALA A 216 1.33 3.36 -8.68
CA ALA A 216 1.02 4.75 -8.39
C ALA A 216 1.79 5.68 -9.35
N GLY A 217 1.07 6.38 -10.22
CA GLY A 217 1.63 7.33 -11.18
C GLY A 217 2.06 8.67 -10.56
N ASP A 218 1.42 9.07 -9.46
CA ASP A 218 1.68 10.37 -8.81
C ASP A 218 2.54 10.25 -7.53
N GLU A 219 3.02 9.05 -7.19
CA GLU A 219 3.90 8.86 -6.03
C GLU A 219 5.30 9.44 -6.31
N GLN A 220 5.78 10.31 -5.41
CA GLN A 220 7.04 11.06 -5.57
C GLN A 220 7.95 10.98 -4.34
N ARG A 221 7.55 10.26 -3.28
CA ARG A 221 8.36 10.17 -2.05
C ARG A 221 9.65 9.41 -2.32
N HIS A 222 10.74 9.96 -1.78
CA HIS A 222 12.06 9.36 -1.85
C HIS A 222 12.12 7.97 -1.18
N ASN A 223 11.43 7.81 -0.05
CA ASN A 223 11.45 6.57 0.75
C ASN A 223 10.46 5.50 0.26
N PHE A 224 9.86 5.67 -0.92
CA PHE A 224 8.89 4.72 -1.50
C PHE A 224 9.34 4.26 -2.89
N PRO A 225 10.54 3.65 -3.02
CA PRO A 225 11.02 3.16 -4.31
C PRO A 225 10.10 2.07 -4.87
N LEU A 226 9.77 2.16 -6.15
CA LEU A 226 8.98 1.15 -6.85
C LEU A 226 9.88 -0.01 -7.28
N VAL A 227 9.41 -1.25 -7.12
CA VAL A 227 10.00 -2.39 -7.84
C VAL A 227 9.02 -2.85 -8.92
N ARG A 228 9.44 -2.75 -10.19
CA ARG A 228 8.62 -3.14 -11.33
C ARG A 228 8.40 -4.65 -11.38
N SER A 229 7.29 -5.07 -11.99
CA SER A 229 6.95 -6.48 -12.22
C SER A 229 7.11 -6.90 -13.69
N GLY A 230 7.13 -5.94 -14.62
CA GLY A 230 7.01 -6.23 -16.07
C GLY A 230 5.56 -6.34 -16.55
N HIS A 231 4.59 -6.40 -15.63
CA HIS A 231 3.14 -6.41 -15.87
C HIS A 231 2.48 -5.21 -15.18
N ASP A 232 3.13 -4.04 -15.28
CA ASP A 232 2.77 -2.83 -14.55
C ASP A 232 1.68 -2.02 -15.29
N ILE A 233 0.60 -1.69 -14.59
CA ILE A 233 -0.46 -0.77 -15.05
C ILE A 233 -0.35 0.50 -14.21
N VAL A 234 0.13 1.59 -14.82
CA VAL A 234 0.30 2.88 -14.15
C VAL A 234 -1.02 3.64 -14.11
N LEU A 235 -1.45 4.00 -12.90
CA LEU A 235 -2.76 4.62 -12.65
C LEU A 235 -2.60 5.92 -11.84
N PRO A 236 -3.52 6.89 -11.97
CA PRO A 236 -3.43 8.15 -11.25
C PRO A 236 -3.54 7.96 -9.74
N GLY A 237 -2.88 8.82 -8.97
CA GLY A 237 -2.84 8.77 -7.51
C GLY A 237 -1.52 8.28 -6.95
N VAL A 238 -1.41 8.46 -5.63
CA VAL A 238 -0.23 8.09 -4.83
C VAL A 238 -0.36 6.67 -4.26
N HIS A 239 0.67 6.20 -3.55
CA HIS A 239 0.78 4.83 -3.03
C HIS A 239 -0.51 4.26 -2.38
N SER A 240 -1.09 4.99 -1.42
CA SER A 240 -2.31 4.57 -0.72
C SER A 240 -3.61 4.95 -1.45
N ASN A 241 -3.55 5.76 -2.51
CA ASN A 241 -4.66 5.79 -3.47
C ASN A 241 -4.74 4.43 -4.16
N ILE A 242 -3.62 3.85 -4.60
CA ILE A 242 -3.60 2.53 -5.27
C ILE A 242 -3.94 1.38 -4.31
N GLY A 243 -3.24 1.32 -3.17
CA GLY A 243 -3.38 0.21 -2.23
C GLY A 243 -4.50 0.34 -1.20
N GLY A 244 -5.14 1.51 -1.09
CA GLY A 244 -6.09 1.80 -0.02
C GLY A 244 -5.42 2.21 1.29
N GLY A 245 -6.24 2.40 2.33
CA GLY A 245 -5.82 2.84 3.67
C GLY A 245 -6.20 4.28 4.02
N TYR A 246 -6.60 5.11 3.05
CA TYR A 246 -7.13 6.44 3.34
C TYR A 246 -8.59 6.38 3.79
N PRO A 247 -8.98 7.06 4.89
CA PRO A 247 -10.37 7.31 5.25
C PRO A 247 -11.18 7.92 4.11
N ASP A 248 -12.51 7.78 4.20
CA ASP A 248 -13.44 8.39 3.27
C ASP A 248 -13.18 9.89 3.10
N THR A 249 -12.77 10.55 4.19
CA THR A 249 -12.40 11.96 4.22
C THR A 249 -11.18 12.17 5.11
N THR A 250 -10.15 12.85 4.60
CA THR A 250 -8.94 13.20 5.33
C THR A 250 -8.69 14.70 5.28
N GLN A 251 -8.49 15.34 6.44
CA GLN A 251 -7.99 16.71 6.51
C GLN A 251 -6.47 16.71 6.31
N GLU A 252 -6.04 17.02 5.09
CA GLU A 252 -4.64 17.10 4.69
C GLU A 252 -4.07 18.48 5.08
N GLN A 253 -2.97 18.49 5.83
CA GLN A 253 -2.23 19.69 6.23
C GLN A 253 -0.74 19.47 5.93
N VAL A 254 -0.25 20.00 4.81
CA VAL A 254 1.05 19.62 4.25
C VAL A 254 1.91 20.82 3.87
N LEU A 255 3.21 20.70 4.13
CA LEU A 255 4.24 21.57 3.60
C LEU A 255 4.70 21.04 2.23
N LEU A 256 4.40 21.78 1.17
CA LEU A 256 4.69 21.39 -0.21
C LEU A 256 6.14 21.66 -0.62
N CYS A 257 6.85 22.50 0.13
CA CYS A 257 8.27 22.77 -0.07
C CYS A 257 9.06 22.64 1.24
N LYS A 258 10.38 22.45 1.11
CA LYS A 258 11.27 22.42 2.26
C LYS A 258 11.17 23.77 3.01
N PRO A 259 11.04 23.77 4.36
CA PRO A 259 11.07 25.00 5.13
C PRO A 259 12.34 25.80 4.89
N HIS A 260 12.20 27.04 4.44
CA HIS A 260 13.28 28.01 4.34
C HIS A 260 13.40 28.75 5.66
N SER A 261 14.62 29.03 6.13
CA SER A 261 14.83 29.65 7.43
C SER A 261 15.83 30.81 7.38
N GLN A 262 15.58 31.85 8.19
CA GLN A 262 16.45 33.02 8.34
C GLN A 262 16.46 33.48 9.80
N ARG A 263 17.65 33.83 10.31
CA ARG A 263 17.80 34.51 11.61
C ARG A 263 17.57 36.00 11.44
N VAL A 264 16.74 36.58 12.30
CA VAL A 264 16.37 37.99 12.25
C VAL A 264 16.25 38.58 13.67
N PRO A 265 16.38 39.91 13.83
CA PRO A 265 16.08 40.56 15.10
C PRO A 265 14.63 40.33 15.54
N LEU A 266 14.36 40.24 16.85
CA LEU A 266 13.01 39.98 17.38
C LEU A 266 11.93 40.91 16.81
N ARG A 267 12.26 42.19 16.61
CA ARG A 267 11.36 43.22 16.08
C ARG A 267 10.99 43.04 14.61
N MET A 268 11.72 42.24 13.86
CA MET A 268 11.43 42.00 12.44
C MET A 268 10.23 41.05 12.32
N ARG A 269 9.17 41.51 11.66
CA ARG A 269 8.01 40.69 11.34
C ARG A 269 8.34 39.62 10.30
N ALA A 270 7.77 38.42 10.45
CA ALA A 270 8.01 37.29 9.55
C ALA A 270 7.71 37.63 8.08
N GLU A 271 6.66 38.40 7.82
CA GLU A 271 6.21 38.76 6.46
C GLU A 271 7.20 39.66 5.71
N HIS A 272 8.08 40.37 6.44
CA HIS A 272 9.11 41.25 5.88
C HIS A 272 10.47 40.56 5.71
N THR A 273 10.56 39.26 5.99
CA THR A 273 11.81 38.50 5.87
C THR A 273 12.10 38.10 4.43
N ARG A 274 13.38 37.85 4.11
CA ARG A 274 13.78 37.38 2.77
C ARG A 274 13.18 36.01 2.49
N VAL A 275 13.11 35.14 3.51
CA VAL A 275 12.52 33.80 3.36
C VAL A 275 11.04 33.85 3.02
N HIS A 276 10.27 34.77 3.59
CA HIS A 276 8.88 34.96 3.22
C HIS A 276 8.74 35.39 1.75
N ALA A 277 9.57 36.34 1.29
CA ALA A 277 9.58 36.76 -0.11
C ALA A 277 9.96 35.63 -1.06
N THR A 278 11.01 34.84 -0.74
CA THR A 278 11.42 33.67 -1.52
C THR A 278 10.29 32.65 -1.65
N VAL A 279 9.63 32.31 -0.54
CA VAL A 279 8.54 31.33 -0.54
C VAL A 279 7.29 31.87 -1.24
N SER A 280 7.02 33.16 -1.16
CA SER A 280 5.94 33.81 -1.92
C SER A 280 6.19 33.73 -3.43
N ALA A 281 7.42 33.95 -3.87
CA ALA A 281 7.80 33.78 -5.27
C ALA A 281 7.65 32.32 -5.72
N LEU A 282 8.06 31.36 -4.89
CA LEU A 282 7.91 29.92 -5.15
C LEU A 282 6.42 29.50 -5.26
N LEU A 283 5.57 30.00 -4.37
CA LEU A 283 4.13 29.79 -4.42
C LEU A 283 3.57 30.26 -5.77
N ALA A 284 3.95 31.46 -6.21
CA ALA A 284 3.49 32.02 -7.48
C ALA A 284 4.01 31.24 -8.70
N SER A 285 5.28 30.81 -8.70
CA SER A 285 5.92 30.18 -9.86
C SER A 285 5.58 28.70 -10.03
N SER A 286 5.48 27.95 -8.94
CA SER A 286 5.45 26.47 -8.98
C SER A 286 4.15 25.87 -8.46
N PHE A 287 3.32 26.66 -7.76
CA PHE A 287 2.09 26.20 -7.13
C PHE A 287 0.87 27.07 -7.46
N GLY A 288 1.02 28.07 -8.34
CA GLY A 288 -0.02 29.05 -8.67
C GLY A 288 -1.23 28.46 -9.39
N GLU A 289 -1.05 27.35 -10.10
CA GLU A 289 -2.12 26.67 -10.85
C GLU A 289 -2.90 25.62 -10.02
N MET A 290 -2.51 25.39 -8.76
CA MET A 290 -3.20 24.43 -7.91
C MET A 290 -4.63 24.89 -7.60
N GLY A 291 -5.58 23.94 -7.67
CA GLY A 291 -6.99 24.20 -7.42
C GLY A 291 -7.32 24.51 -5.95
N ALA A 292 -8.56 24.92 -5.72
CA ALA A 292 -9.04 25.23 -4.37
C ALA A 292 -9.12 23.96 -3.48
N PRO A 293 -8.82 24.05 -2.18
CA PRO A 293 -8.20 25.18 -1.47
C PRO A 293 -6.76 25.42 -1.95
N ARG A 294 -6.46 26.69 -2.27
CA ARG A 294 -5.16 27.09 -2.80
C ARG A 294 -4.09 27.03 -1.71
N PRO A 295 -2.85 26.64 -2.05
CA PRO A 295 -1.73 26.76 -1.12
C PRO A 295 -1.48 28.21 -0.71
N ARG A 296 -0.92 28.40 0.48
CA ARG A 296 -0.56 29.71 1.07
C ARG A 296 0.84 29.67 1.64
N VAL A 297 1.44 30.83 1.85
CA VAL A 297 2.68 30.93 2.62
C VAL A 297 2.34 30.77 4.10
N LEU A 298 2.96 29.78 4.75
CA LEU A 298 2.94 29.63 6.20
C LEU A 298 4.31 30.04 6.73
N ALA A 299 4.33 31.00 7.65
CA ALA A 299 5.52 31.41 8.36
C ALA A 299 5.36 31.21 9.87
N TRP A 300 6.42 30.75 10.53
CA TRP A 300 6.45 30.56 11.99
C TRP A 300 7.79 31.01 12.55
N GLU A 301 7.77 31.39 13.83
CA GLU A 301 8.91 31.97 14.51
C GLU A 301 9.33 31.08 15.68
N VAL A 302 10.63 30.83 15.79
CA VAL A 302 11.23 30.06 16.88
C VAL A 302 12.21 30.97 17.62
N PRO A 303 12.01 31.21 18.93
CA PRO A 303 12.93 32.04 19.71
C PRO A 303 14.30 31.35 19.81
N ILE A 304 15.38 32.15 19.74
CA ILE A 304 16.74 31.66 19.98
C ILE A 304 17.13 32.09 21.40
N ALA A 305 17.51 31.13 22.25
CA ALA A 305 17.96 31.43 23.60
C ALA A 305 19.37 32.06 23.58
N GLY A 306 19.54 33.16 24.32
CA GLY A 306 20.84 33.82 24.54
C GLY A 306 20.93 35.25 23.96
N GLY A 307 21.77 36.08 24.58
CA GLY A 307 22.07 37.46 24.16
C GLY A 307 21.48 38.55 25.06
N LEU A 308 22.01 39.78 24.94
CA LEU A 308 21.40 40.97 25.54
C LEU A 308 20.02 41.23 24.90
N PRO A 309 19.05 41.86 25.60
CA PRO A 309 17.73 42.17 25.03
C PRO A 309 17.79 42.97 23.72
N SER A 310 18.81 43.81 23.55
CA SER A 310 19.09 44.58 22.33
C SER A 310 19.58 43.75 21.14
N GLU A 311 20.08 42.54 21.40
CA GLU A 311 20.65 41.61 20.43
C GLU A 311 19.78 40.35 20.26
N ALA A 312 18.64 40.29 20.93
CA ALA A 312 17.78 39.12 20.89
C ALA A 312 17.30 38.84 19.45
N GLN A 313 17.54 37.61 19.01
CA GLN A 313 17.19 37.13 17.67
C GLN A 313 16.12 36.05 17.75
N LYS A 314 15.42 35.88 16.63
CA LYS A 314 14.55 34.74 16.38
C LYS A 314 14.90 34.09 15.05
N GLN A 315 14.58 32.82 14.95
CA GLN A 315 14.62 32.07 13.70
C GLN A 315 13.23 32.12 13.08
N VAL A 316 13.11 32.71 11.89
CA VAL A 316 11.88 32.68 11.10
C VAL A 316 11.99 31.55 10.08
N TYR A 317 10.91 30.79 9.95
CA TYR A 317 10.71 29.79 8.92
C TYR A 317 9.57 30.19 8.01
N ALA A 318 9.65 29.83 6.73
CA ALA A 318 8.56 29.98 5.78
C ALA A 318 8.52 28.77 4.85
N ALA A 319 7.31 28.34 4.47
CA ALA A 319 7.08 27.27 3.52
C ALA A 319 5.73 27.43 2.81
N VAL A 320 5.60 26.79 1.64
CA VAL A 320 4.31 26.64 0.96
C VAL A 320 3.50 25.59 1.72
N TYR A 321 2.34 25.98 2.21
CA TYR A 321 1.45 25.15 3.01
C TYR A 321 0.11 24.99 2.30
N ARG A 322 -0.43 23.77 2.28
CA ARG A 322 -1.78 23.49 1.78
C ARG A 322 -2.57 22.77 2.85
N GLU A 323 -3.80 23.23 3.01
CA GLU A 323 -4.78 22.59 3.88
C GLU A 323 -6.06 22.37 3.08
N ARG A 324 -6.51 21.12 3.02
CA ARG A 324 -7.72 20.74 2.30
C ARG A 324 -8.28 19.43 2.80
N GLU A 325 -9.55 19.22 2.48
CA GLU A 325 -10.19 17.94 2.60
C GLU A 325 -9.91 17.10 1.34
N VAL A 326 -9.48 15.85 1.52
CA VAL A 326 -9.20 14.90 0.43
C VAL A 326 -9.96 13.60 0.68
N ALA A 327 -10.57 13.07 -0.37
CA ALA A 327 -11.48 11.94 -0.31
C ALA A 327 -10.77 10.63 -0.69
N GLY A 328 -10.93 9.57 0.11
CA GLY A 328 -10.19 8.30 -0.03
C GLY A 328 -10.74 7.30 -1.06
N GLN A 329 -11.89 7.61 -1.68
CA GLN A 329 -12.69 6.66 -2.49
C GLN A 329 -12.04 6.28 -3.82
N LEU A 330 -11.00 7.00 -4.28
CA LEU A 330 -10.26 6.64 -5.50
C LEU A 330 -9.66 5.23 -5.41
N SER A 331 -9.29 4.79 -4.20
CA SER A 331 -8.82 3.42 -3.96
C SER A 331 -9.83 2.33 -4.32
N ARG A 332 -11.13 2.63 -4.23
CA ARG A 332 -12.23 1.71 -4.57
C ARG A 332 -12.31 1.46 -6.08
N VAL A 333 -11.85 2.42 -6.90
CA VAL A 333 -11.70 2.20 -8.35
C VAL A 333 -10.66 1.10 -8.58
N TYR A 334 -9.52 1.18 -7.90
CA TYR A 334 -8.42 0.20 -8.06
C TYR A 334 -8.72 -1.15 -7.42
N LEU A 335 -9.49 -1.18 -6.34
CA LEU A 335 -10.11 -2.41 -5.83
C LEU A 335 -10.91 -3.11 -6.93
N SER A 336 -11.80 -2.36 -7.59
CA SER A 336 -12.68 -2.92 -8.63
C SER A 336 -11.90 -3.39 -9.86
N ILE A 337 -10.85 -2.67 -10.27
CA ILE A 337 -9.96 -3.06 -11.38
C ILE A 337 -9.21 -4.36 -11.05
N MET A 338 -8.55 -4.43 -9.88
CA MET A 338 -7.80 -5.63 -9.48
C MET A 338 -8.74 -6.84 -9.35
N ARG A 339 -9.93 -6.64 -8.77
CA ARG A 339 -10.95 -7.70 -8.68
C ARG A 339 -11.33 -8.21 -10.06
N GLU A 340 -11.62 -7.31 -11.02
CA GLU A 340 -12.05 -7.71 -12.36
C GLU A 340 -10.94 -8.46 -13.11
N LEU A 341 -9.69 -7.97 -13.05
CA LEU A 341 -8.53 -8.66 -13.61
C LEU A 341 -8.35 -10.07 -13.02
N ALA A 342 -8.50 -10.19 -11.69
CA ALA A 342 -8.42 -11.47 -11.00
C ALA A 342 -9.57 -12.41 -11.37
N VAL A 343 -10.81 -11.92 -11.45
CA VAL A 343 -11.99 -12.72 -11.84
C VAL A 343 -11.84 -13.24 -13.27
N ARG A 344 -11.34 -12.41 -14.20
CA ARG A 344 -11.02 -12.84 -15.58
C ARG A 344 -9.93 -13.92 -15.62
N ALA A 345 -9.01 -13.91 -14.65
CA ALA A 345 -8.03 -14.97 -14.42
C ALA A 345 -8.57 -16.16 -13.58
N GLY A 346 -9.88 -16.22 -13.35
CA GLY A 346 -10.57 -17.31 -12.68
C GLY A 346 -10.60 -17.21 -11.15
N VAL A 347 -10.14 -16.12 -10.54
CA VAL A 347 -10.19 -15.94 -9.07
C VAL A 347 -11.64 -15.83 -8.60
N PRO A 348 -12.08 -16.62 -7.60
CA PRO A 348 -13.48 -16.76 -7.24
C PRO A 348 -14.01 -15.62 -6.36
N PHE A 349 -13.69 -14.35 -6.66
CA PHE A 349 -14.16 -13.22 -5.87
C PHE A 349 -15.67 -13.01 -6.02
N ALA A 350 -16.35 -12.80 -4.88
CA ALA A 350 -17.73 -12.35 -4.85
C ALA A 350 -17.90 -11.01 -5.60
N GLN A 351 -19.11 -10.71 -6.08
CA GLN A 351 -19.42 -9.41 -6.68
C GLN A 351 -19.26 -8.29 -5.66
N LEU A 352 -18.89 -7.10 -6.13
CA LEU A 352 -18.90 -5.90 -5.28
C LEU A 352 -20.35 -5.60 -4.90
N GLY A 353 -20.67 -5.74 -3.61
CA GLY A 353 -22.00 -5.46 -3.08
C GLY A 353 -22.24 -3.97 -2.84
N GLY A 354 -23.46 -3.60 -2.46
CA GLY A 354 -23.84 -2.22 -2.11
C GLY A 354 -23.32 -1.73 -0.75
N GLN A 355 -22.26 -2.32 -0.21
CA GLN A 355 -21.64 -1.92 1.06
C GLN A 355 -20.89 -0.59 0.89
N VAL A 356 -20.76 0.20 1.97
CA VAL A 356 -20.19 1.56 1.88
C VAL A 356 -18.75 1.54 1.40
N GLU A 357 -18.00 0.49 1.76
CA GLU A 357 -16.60 0.24 1.44
C GLU A 357 -16.36 0.04 -0.07
N HIS A 358 -17.39 -0.33 -0.84
CA HIS A 358 -17.30 -0.58 -2.27
C HIS A 358 -17.93 0.53 -3.12
N ARG A 359 -18.67 1.46 -2.51
CA ARG A 359 -19.41 2.50 -3.26
C ARG A 359 -18.48 3.55 -3.82
N LEU A 360 -18.73 3.94 -5.07
CA LEU A 360 -18.07 5.07 -5.72
C LEU A 360 -19.03 6.27 -5.75
N PRO A 361 -18.54 7.50 -5.50
CA PRO A 361 -19.27 8.72 -5.82
C PRO A 361 -19.57 8.81 -7.32
N ASP A 362 -20.70 9.43 -7.68
CA ASP A 362 -21.16 9.53 -9.08
C ASP A 362 -20.12 10.16 -10.00
N GLU A 363 -19.40 11.17 -9.51
CA GLU A 363 -18.34 11.86 -10.26
C GLU A 363 -17.14 10.96 -10.59
N LEU A 364 -16.91 9.87 -9.83
CA LEU A 364 -15.89 8.88 -10.12
C LEU A 364 -16.38 7.78 -11.08
N LEU A 365 -17.67 7.64 -11.36
CA LEU A 365 -18.18 6.55 -12.20
C LEU A 365 -17.68 6.66 -13.65
N GLY A 366 -17.61 7.89 -14.20
CA GLY A 366 -17.07 8.15 -15.53
C GLY A 366 -15.59 7.78 -15.61
N ILE A 367 -14.81 8.27 -14.64
CA ILE A 367 -13.37 8.01 -14.52
C ILE A 367 -13.10 6.52 -14.32
N SER A 368 -13.87 5.85 -13.45
CA SER A 368 -13.75 4.43 -13.16
C SER A 368 -13.90 3.58 -14.42
N ARG A 369 -14.92 3.85 -15.26
CA ARG A 369 -15.11 3.16 -16.54
C ARG A 369 -13.92 3.29 -17.48
N LYS A 370 -13.36 4.50 -17.59
CA LYS A 370 -12.19 4.77 -18.42
C LYS A 370 -10.93 4.05 -17.92
N LEU A 371 -10.69 4.10 -16.61
CA LEU A 371 -9.57 3.40 -15.98
C LEU A 371 -9.70 1.87 -16.07
N HIS A 372 -10.94 1.34 -16.01
CA HIS A 372 -11.22 -0.07 -16.30
C HIS A 372 -10.86 -0.43 -17.74
N ALA A 373 -11.38 0.30 -18.72
CA ALA A 373 -11.10 0.04 -20.14
C ALA A 373 -9.57 0.02 -20.41
N PHE A 374 -8.84 0.98 -19.84
CA PHE A 374 -7.39 1.02 -19.94
C PHE A 374 -6.71 -0.18 -19.26
N ALA A 375 -7.04 -0.46 -18.00
CA ALA A 375 -6.40 -1.54 -17.25
C ALA A 375 -6.70 -2.94 -17.81
N LEU A 376 -7.84 -3.10 -18.49
CA LEU A 376 -8.27 -4.33 -19.13
C LEU A 376 -7.72 -4.48 -20.57
N GLY A 377 -6.96 -3.50 -21.06
CA GLY A 377 -6.35 -3.52 -22.40
C GLY A 377 -7.32 -3.20 -23.53
N GLU A 378 -8.48 -2.62 -23.23
CA GLU A 378 -9.47 -2.19 -24.23
C GLU A 378 -9.05 -0.88 -24.92
N CYS A 379 -8.19 -0.09 -24.28
CA CYS A 379 -7.57 1.10 -24.85
C CYS A 379 -6.10 1.27 -24.42
N GLU A 380 -5.30 1.92 -25.26
CA GLU A 380 -3.86 2.12 -25.01
C GLU A 380 -3.56 3.18 -23.93
N GLN A 381 -4.50 4.09 -23.67
CA GLN A 381 -4.36 5.17 -22.70
C GLN A 381 -5.65 5.34 -21.88
N PRO A 382 -5.56 5.87 -20.64
CA PRO A 382 -6.73 6.15 -19.79
C PRO A 382 -7.81 7.04 -20.42
N GLY A 383 -7.48 7.94 -21.35
CA GLY A 383 -8.47 8.83 -21.98
C GLY A 383 -9.18 9.80 -21.00
N LEU A 384 -8.53 10.14 -19.88
CA LEU A 384 -9.06 11.12 -18.93
C LEU A 384 -8.96 12.53 -19.49
N THR A 385 -10.07 13.25 -19.50
CA THR A 385 -10.15 14.67 -19.87
C THR A 385 -9.39 15.54 -18.87
N GLU A 386 -9.04 16.77 -19.26
CA GLU A 386 -8.37 17.71 -18.36
C GLU A 386 -9.19 18.01 -17.10
N ASP A 387 -10.51 18.08 -17.22
CA ASP A 387 -11.43 18.31 -16.09
C ASP A 387 -11.47 17.11 -15.14
N GLU A 388 -11.50 15.88 -15.66
CA GLU A 388 -11.43 14.67 -14.84
C GLU A 388 -10.07 14.55 -14.13
N GLN A 389 -8.97 14.86 -14.82
CA GLN A 389 -7.65 14.88 -14.20
C GLN A 389 -7.55 15.95 -13.11
N ARG A 390 -8.14 17.14 -13.34
CA ARG A 390 -8.21 18.21 -12.34
C ARG A 390 -9.04 17.78 -11.13
N LEU A 391 -10.19 17.16 -11.35
CA LEU A 391 -11.03 16.60 -10.29
C LEU A 391 -10.26 15.60 -9.43
N LEU A 392 -9.53 14.67 -10.04
CA LEU A 392 -8.70 13.71 -9.32
C LEU A 392 -7.64 14.42 -8.48
N ARG A 393 -6.88 15.34 -9.08
CA ARG A 393 -5.81 16.09 -8.39
C ARG A 393 -6.33 16.89 -7.19
N ASP A 394 -7.49 17.52 -7.34
CA ASP A 394 -8.01 18.46 -6.34
C ASP A 394 -8.77 17.77 -5.20
N ARG A 395 -9.54 16.70 -5.48
CA ARG A 395 -10.38 16.03 -4.47
C ARG A 395 -9.91 14.64 -4.02
N TYR A 396 -9.14 13.91 -4.82
CA TYR A 396 -8.91 12.47 -4.57
C TYR A 396 -7.44 12.06 -4.44
N VAL A 397 -6.52 12.78 -5.09
CA VAL A 397 -5.09 12.49 -5.04
C VAL A 397 -4.49 13.21 -3.83
N HIS A 398 -3.97 12.44 -2.88
CA HIS A 398 -3.32 12.97 -1.69
C HIS A 398 -1.91 13.49 -2.01
N ALA A 399 -1.46 14.52 -1.30
CA ALA A 399 -0.08 14.99 -1.32
C ALA A 399 0.80 14.12 -0.42
N SER A 400 1.03 12.87 -0.85
CA SER A 400 1.87 11.92 -0.09
C SER A 400 3.29 12.45 0.09
N ALA A 401 3.85 13.08 -0.94
CA ALA A 401 5.15 13.73 -0.88
C ALA A 401 5.04 15.13 -0.27
N ASN A 402 5.61 15.32 0.91
CA ASN A 402 5.58 16.58 1.65
C ASN A 402 6.77 16.72 2.60
N TRP A 403 7.01 17.95 3.05
CA TRP A 403 8.08 18.33 3.97
C TRP A 403 7.58 18.50 5.40
N ASN A 404 6.56 17.74 5.81
CA ASN A 404 6.17 17.72 7.21
C ASN A 404 7.26 16.99 8.02
N ALA A 405 7.80 17.65 9.04
CA ALA A 405 8.74 17.05 9.97
C ALA A 405 8.03 16.06 10.91
N LEU A 406 8.74 15.04 11.40
CA LEU A 406 8.23 14.20 12.49
C LEU A 406 7.89 15.08 13.72
N LYS A 407 6.77 14.75 14.38
CA LYS A 407 6.16 15.43 15.55
C LYS A 407 7.08 16.43 16.28
N GLY A 408 6.74 17.72 16.22
CA GLY A 408 7.35 18.77 17.05
C GLY A 408 8.70 19.31 16.56
N LEU A 409 9.24 18.81 15.45
CA LEU A 409 10.56 19.18 14.92
C LEU A 409 10.49 20.14 13.72
N HIS A 410 9.50 21.02 13.67
CA HIS A 410 9.30 22.02 12.60
C HIS A 410 10.47 23.03 12.44
N GLY A 411 11.52 22.93 13.26
CA GLY A 411 12.70 23.80 13.25
C GLY A 411 14.02 23.12 12.86
N SER A 412 14.01 21.91 12.31
CA SER A 412 15.25 21.21 11.94
C SER A 412 15.56 21.27 10.44
N VAL A 413 16.85 21.35 10.11
CA VAL A 413 17.40 21.43 8.73
C VAL A 413 17.75 20.05 8.16
N LEU A 414 17.73 19.00 9.01
CA LEU A 414 18.14 17.65 8.64
C LEU A 414 17.07 16.94 7.80
N ASP A 415 17.46 16.51 6.59
CA ASP A 415 16.58 15.81 5.64
C ASP A 415 16.01 14.49 6.19
N VAL A 416 16.72 13.86 7.12
CA VAL A 416 16.35 12.62 7.83
C VAL A 416 15.03 12.73 8.59
N LEU A 417 14.60 13.95 8.95
CA LEU A 417 13.37 14.18 9.71
C LEU A 417 12.12 14.34 8.84
N PHE A 418 12.29 14.40 7.51
CA PHE A 418 11.21 14.50 6.52
C PHE A 418 10.98 13.14 5.84
N VAL A 419 10.28 12.25 6.54
CA VAL A 419 10.02 10.87 6.05
C VAL A 419 9.26 10.84 4.73
N ASN A 420 8.42 11.84 4.47
CA ASN A 420 7.63 11.96 3.25
C ASN A 420 8.27 12.87 2.20
N ARG A 421 9.56 13.20 2.31
CA ARG A 421 10.20 14.14 1.37
C ARG A 421 10.09 13.66 -0.08
N PRO A 422 9.82 14.55 -1.04
CA PRO A 422 9.94 14.25 -2.46
C PRO A 422 11.37 13.84 -2.84
N GLY A 423 11.52 12.94 -3.81
CA GLY A 423 12.80 12.63 -4.43
C GLY A 423 13.25 13.75 -5.38
N ALA A 424 14.54 14.10 -5.37
CA ALA A 424 15.06 15.22 -6.18
C ALA A 424 14.88 15.02 -7.70
N GLY A 425 14.88 13.77 -8.18
CA GLY A 425 14.63 13.38 -9.57
C GLY A 425 13.29 12.67 -9.77
N GLY A 426 12.37 12.79 -8.82
CA GLY A 426 11.15 11.99 -8.73
C GLY A 426 11.33 10.67 -7.99
N ARG A 427 10.38 9.76 -8.15
CA ARG A 427 10.37 8.44 -7.51
C ARG A 427 11.47 7.54 -8.07
N VAL A 428 12.21 6.87 -7.18
CA VAL A 428 13.16 5.82 -7.57
C VAL A 428 12.39 4.60 -8.09
N VAL A 429 12.79 4.07 -9.23
CA VAL A 429 12.15 2.91 -9.87
C VAL A 429 13.21 1.86 -10.19
N HIS A 430 13.06 0.70 -9.56
CA HIS A 430 13.88 -0.50 -9.76
C HIS A 430 13.24 -1.41 -10.80
N ALA A 431 14.06 -1.99 -11.68
CA ALA A 431 13.60 -3.00 -12.64
C ALA A 431 13.11 -4.27 -11.92
N ASN A 432 12.41 -5.17 -12.63
CA ASN A 432 12.11 -6.49 -12.10
C ASN A 432 13.43 -7.30 -12.01
N PRO A 433 13.92 -7.67 -10.81
CA PRO A 433 15.22 -8.30 -10.65
C PRO A 433 15.13 -9.81 -10.94
N VAL A 434 14.83 -10.16 -12.19
CA VAL A 434 14.82 -11.55 -12.67
C VAL A 434 16.28 -11.99 -12.81
N ALA A 435 16.65 -13.08 -12.15
CA ALA A 435 17.97 -13.70 -12.24
C ALA A 435 18.14 -14.50 -13.54
#